data_AF-A0A934U4I5-F1
#
_entry.id   AF-A0A934U4I5-F1
#
_cell.length_a   1.000
_cell.length_b   1.000
_cell.length_c   1.000
_cell.angle_alpha   90.00
_cell.angle_beta   90.00
_cell.angle_gamma   90.00
#
_symmetry.space_group_name_H-M   'P 1'
#
loop_
_entity.id
_entity.type
_entity.pdbx_description
1 polymer ?
#
loop_
_entity_poly.entity_id
_entity_poly.type
_entity_poly.pdbx_seq_one_letter_code
_entity_poly.pdbx_strand_id
1 'polypeptide(L)'
;MSAGFSHQRIVAALVEVGRSVAAAPGPQVVLADRRDVTVVGVGGVGGCAVKLHSATTSLADLTVQLAIAADPALADVLLAPIPLRTNGFTTTIADRPVTVWPLGTPVDPDDPDSAPWQHGAELLARLHLAPLPTGPVPPMGGPARVADAVTRLRGSRAVSMSQARAVLDAYETLPAWTARGGPAPAQLQHCLVHGDWHLGQLVRVDETWRLIDVDDLGIGPAAWDLAHPAAWTAVGMLAPETWQEFLDAYRHAGGPAIPAGVDPWSVLDLPARAITVQAAARGVLAAAAQDRELDEVEELLIESCRGIVRMGTISEVP
;
A
#
# COMPACT_ATOMS: atom_id res chain seq x y z
N MET A 1 20.22 10.63 -28.05
CA MET A 1 20.74 10.45 -26.67
C MET A 1 19.99 11.42 -25.78
N SER A 2 18.87 10.98 -25.19
CA SER A 2 18.15 11.79 -24.21
C SER A 2 19.06 11.92 -22.99
N ALA A 3 19.47 13.15 -22.65
CA ALA A 3 20.22 13.39 -21.43
C ALA A 3 19.28 13.05 -20.27
N GLY A 4 19.47 11.88 -19.65
CA GLY A 4 18.67 11.46 -18.51
C GLY A 4 18.63 12.57 -17.47
N PHE A 5 17.43 12.88 -16.97
CA PHE A 5 17.28 13.82 -15.87
C PHE A 5 18.09 13.28 -14.68
N SER A 6 19.13 14.01 -14.25
CA SER A 6 19.89 13.62 -13.07
C SER A 6 18.99 13.67 -11.83
N HIS A 7 19.23 12.79 -10.86
CA HIS A 7 18.43 12.74 -9.62
C HIS A 7 18.30 14.12 -8.93
N GLN A 8 19.39 14.90 -8.88
CA GLN A 8 19.37 16.27 -8.38
C GLN A 8 18.43 17.21 -9.15
N ARG A 9 18.35 17.06 -10.49
CA ARG A 9 17.43 17.84 -11.32
C ARG A 9 15.97 17.43 -11.09
N ILE A 10 15.72 16.15 -10.81
CA ILE A 10 14.39 15.66 -10.44
C ILE A 10 13.95 16.30 -9.13
N VAL A 11 14.78 16.21 -8.07
CA VAL A 11 14.48 16.81 -6.76
C VAL A 11 14.25 18.32 -6.89
N ALA A 12 15.11 19.03 -7.62
CA ALA A 12 14.94 20.47 -7.85
C ALA A 12 13.62 20.81 -8.58
N ALA A 13 13.22 20.00 -9.56
CA ALA A 13 11.95 20.19 -10.27
C ALA A 13 10.73 19.92 -9.37
N LEU A 14 10.79 18.91 -8.49
CA LEU A 14 9.74 18.64 -7.50
C LEU A 14 9.60 19.80 -6.49
N VAL A 15 10.72 20.36 -6.05
CA VAL A 15 10.72 21.54 -5.18
C VAL A 15 10.02 22.70 -5.85
N GLU A 16 10.28 22.95 -7.14
CA GLU A 16 9.66 24.06 -7.87
C GLU A 16 8.14 23.89 -7.99
N VAL A 17 7.68 22.65 -8.26
CA VAL A 17 6.25 22.31 -8.21
C VAL A 17 5.66 22.64 -6.84
N GLY A 18 6.32 22.19 -5.76
CA GLY A 18 5.87 22.46 -4.39
C GLY A 18 5.81 23.95 -4.07
N ARG A 19 6.81 24.74 -4.48
CA ARG A 19 6.86 26.20 -4.29
C ARG A 19 5.77 26.95 -5.05
N SER A 20 5.31 26.41 -6.18
CA SER A 20 4.21 27.02 -6.94
C SER A 20 2.85 26.90 -6.23
N VAL A 21 2.76 26.01 -5.23
CA VAL A 21 1.54 25.69 -4.47
C VAL A 21 1.64 26.15 -3.01
N ALA A 22 2.81 26.06 -2.41
CA ALA A 22 3.05 26.41 -1.01
C ALA A 22 2.81 27.92 -0.77
N ALA A 23 2.07 28.24 0.30
CA ALA A 23 1.75 29.61 0.66
C ALA A 23 2.95 30.42 1.18
N ALA A 24 4.00 29.75 1.66
CA ALA A 24 5.18 30.39 2.24
C ALA A 24 6.49 29.70 1.79
N PRO A 25 7.59 30.48 1.61
CA PRO A 25 8.92 29.91 1.48
C PRO A 25 9.28 29.12 2.74
N GLY A 26 9.93 27.98 2.58
CA GLY A 26 10.37 27.17 3.71
C GLY A 26 11.41 26.12 3.34
N PRO A 27 11.83 25.30 4.31
CA PRO A 27 12.81 24.26 4.08
C PRO A 27 12.30 23.24 3.05
N GLN A 28 13.25 22.52 2.45
CA GLN A 28 12.96 21.38 1.59
C GLN A 28 13.66 20.15 2.16
N VAL A 29 12.98 19.02 2.13
CA VAL A 29 13.52 17.75 2.63
C VAL A 29 13.04 16.61 1.75
N VAL A 30 13.93 15.67 1.42
CA VAL A 30 13.52 14.42 0.77
C VAL A 30 12.91 13.54 1.84
N LEU A 31 11.60 13.31 1.76
CA LEU A 31 10.84 12.50 2.73
C LEU A 31 10.96 11.02 2.42
N ALA A 32 11.03 10.68 1.14
CA ALA A 32 11.26 9.31 0.68
C ALA A 32 11.98 9.35 -0.67
N ASP A 33 12.97 8.48 -0.84
CA ASP A 33 13.58 8.22 -2.14
C ASP A 33 13.77 6.72 -2.32
N ARG A 34 12.81 6.11 -3.03
CA ARG A 34 12.81 4.69 -3.37
C ARG A 34 12.92 4.59 -4.89
N ARG A 35 13.46 3.49 -5.41
CA ARG A 35 13.87 3.34 -6.84
C ARG A 35 12.98 4.05 -7.88
N ASP A 36 11.66 3.95 -7.72
CA ASP A 36 10.70 4.50 -8.69
C ASP A 36 9.73 5.53 -8.09
N VAL A 37 9.92 5.96 -6.83
CA VAL A 37 9.07 6.97 -6.18
C VAL A 37 9.95 7.90 -5.33
N THR A 38 9.85 9.20 -5.60
CA THR A 38 10.54 10.23 -4.82
C THR A 38 9.50 11.18 -4.24
N VAL A 39 9.57 11.44 -2.94
CA VAL A 39 8.70 12.38 -2.22
C VAL A 39 9.54 13.47 -1.60
N VAL A 40 9.22 14.72 -1.91
CA VAL A 40 9.91 15.90 -1.37
C VAL A 40 8.91 16.74 -0.59
N GLY A 41 9.21 16.98 0.69
CA GLY A 41 8.54 17.97 1.51
C GLY A 41 9.04 19.36 1.18
N VAL A 42 8.13 20.31 0.98
CA VAL A 42 8.41 21.71 0.70
C VAL A 42 7.61 22.59 1.65
N GLY A 43 8.31 23.44 2.41
CA GLY A 43 7.72 24.28 3.44
C GLY A 43 7.84 23.67 4.85
N GLY A 44 7.35 24.42 5.84
CA GLY A 44 7.21 23.96 7.22
C GLY A 44 5.74 23.65 7.54
N VAL A 45 5.22 24.23 8.62
CA VAL A 45 3.78 24.20 8.95
C VAL A 45 2.97 24.76 7.78
N GLY A 46 1.96 24.01 7.32
CA GLY A 46 1.18 24.36 6.12
C GLY A 46 1.92 24.14 4.79
N GLY A 47 3.02 23.38 4.81
CA GLY A 47 3.75 22.95 3.61
C GLY A 47 3.04 21.83 2.84
N CYS A 48 3.73 21.30 1.85
CA CYS A 48 3.22 20.21 1.02
C CYS A 48 4.26 19.09 0.82
N ALA A 49 3.78 17.90 0.51
CA ALA A 49 4.57 16.79 0.00
C ALA A 49 4.32 16.65 -1.50
N VAL A 50 5.40 16.67 -2.29
CA VAL A 50 5.38 16.50 -3.74
C VAL A 50 5.86 15.10 -4.07
N LYS A 51 5.00 14.26 -4.62
CA LYS A 51 5.28 12.85 -4.96
C LYS A 51 5.47 12.71 -6.46
N LEU A 52 6.62 12.19 -6.87
CA LEU A 52 6.89 11.69 -8.21
C LEU A 52 6.56 10.20 -8.25
N HIS A 53 5.54 9.82 -9.02
CA HIS A 53 5.11 8.43 -9.14
C HIS A 53 6.04 7.61 -10.04
N SER A 54 5.85 6.29 -10.04
CA SER A 54 6.57 5.39 -10.95
C SER A 54 6.31 5.73 -12.41
N ALA A 55 7.28 5.46 -13.27
CA ALA A 55 7.08 5.52 -14.73
C ALA A 55 6.06 4.48 -15.22
N THR A 56 5.76 3.46 -14.42
CA THR A 56 4.74 2.44 -14.72
C THR A 56 3.35 2.81 -14.21
N THR A 57 3.19 3.93 -13.49
CA THR A 57 1.89 4.36 -12.98
C THR A 57 0.97 4.77 -14.14
N SER A 58 -0.20 4.14 -14.22
CA SER A 58 -1.25 4.51 -15.16
C SER A 58 -1.81 5.88 -14.82
N LEU A 59 -1.58 6.88 -15.69
CA LEU A 59 -2.11 8.23 -15.48
C LEU A 59 -3.65 8.25 -15.49
N ALA A 60 -4.28 7.35 -16.25
CA ALA A 60 -5.74 7.24 -16.31
C ALA A 60 -6.31 6.77 -14.97
N ASP A 61 -5.75 5.70 -14.40
CA ASP A 61 -6.21 5.16 -13.12
C ASP A 61 -5.90 6.14 -11.98
N LEU A 62 -4.69 6.72 -11.98
CA LEU A 62 -4.29 7.73 -10.99
C LEU A 62 -5.22 8.94 -11.01
N THR A 63 -5.68 9.38 -12.19
CA THR A 63 -6.63 10.49 -12.29
C THR A 63 -7.96 10.18 -11.60
N VAL A 64 -8.48 8.95 -11.74
CA VAL A 64 -9.69 8.50 -11.05
C VAL A 64 -9.46 8.43 -9.54
N GLN A 65 -8.34 7.84 -9.11
CA GLN A 65 -7.99 7.71 -7.69
C GLN A 65 -7.83 9.07 -7.00
N LEU A 66 -7.19 10.04 -7.66
CA LEU A 66 -7.07 11.41 -7.17
C LEU A 66 -8.43 12.11 -7.05
N ALA A 67 -9.34 11.87 -8.00
CA ALA A 67 -10.70 12.41 -7.93
C ALA A 67 -11.49 11.83 -6.75
N ILE A 68 -11.34 10.52 -6.48
CA ILE A 68 -11.96 9.88 -5.31
C ILE A 68 -11.37 10.45 -4.02
N ALA A 69 -10.04 10.58 -3.92
CA ALA A 69 -9.37 11.16 -2.76
C ALA A 69 -9.77 12.62 -2.49
N ALA A 70 -10.14 13.36 -3.55
CA ALA A 70 -10.60 14.75 -3.45
C ALA A 70 -12.12 14.88 -3.18
N ASP A 71 -12.88 13.78 -3.14
CA ASP A 71 -14.31 13.83 -2.87
C ASP A 71 -14.57 14.31 -1.42
N PRO A 72 -15.36 15.38 -1.21
CA PRO A 72 -15.70 15.85 0.13
C PRO A 72 -16.32 14.78 1.04
N ALA A 73 -17.02 13.79 0.50
CA ALA A 73 -17.57 12.67 1.26
C ALA A 73 -16.49 11.77 1.89
N LEU A 74 -15.27 11.82 1.37
CA LEU A 74 -14.11 11.06 1.86
C LEU A 74 -13.06 11.95 2.54
N ALA A 75 -13.33 13.24 2.76
CA ALA A 75 -12.38 14.17 3.36
C ALA A 75 -11.95 13.81 4.79
N ASP A 76 -12.76 13.02 5.50
CA ASP A 76 -12.44 12.47 6.84
C ASP A 76 -11.76 11.09 6.81
N VAL A 77 -11.51 10.57 5.61
CA VAL A 77 -10.94 9.24 5.38
C VAL A 77 -9.63 9.33 4.61
N LEU A 78 -9.67 9.90 3.40
CA LEU A 78 -8.52 10.09 2.52
C LEU A 78 -7.98 11.52 2.66
N LEU A 79 -6.66 11.67 2.61
CA LEU A 79 -6.07 13.00 2.48
C LEU A 79 -6.38 13.52 1.07
N ALA A 80 -6.97 14.70 0.95
CA ALA A 80 -7.25 15.28 -0.37
C ALA A 80 -5.96 15.81 -1.03
N PRO A 81 -5.72 15.54 -2.32
CA PRO A 81 -4.60 16.15 -3.05
C PRO A 81 -4.81 17.65 -3.26
N ILE A 82 -3.72 18.41 -3.32
CA ILE A 82 -3.77 19.86 -3.59
C ILE A 82 -3.95 20.10 -5.10
N PRO A 83 -4.97 20.86 -5.53
CA PRO A 83 -5.15 21.20 -6.94
C PRO A 83 -3.96 21.96 -7.53
N LEU A 84 -3.53 21.56 -8.71
CA LEU A 84 -2.57 22.25 -9.54
C LEU A 84 -3.31 23.15 -10.54
N ARG A 85 -2.83 24.39 -10.71
CA ARG A 85 -3.52 25.47 -11.42
C ARG A 85 -3.95 25.15 -12.86
N THR A 86 -3.33 24.18 -13.53
CA THR A 86 -3.56 23.90 -14.96
C THR A 86 -4.18 22.54 -15.26
N ASN A 87 -4.02 21.54 -14.39
CA ASN A 87 -4.23 20.13 -14.76
C ASN A 87 -4.98 19.30 -13.69
N GLY A 88 -5.88 19.92 -12.92
CA GLY A 88 -6.57 19.20 -11.83
C GLY A 88 -5.59 18.83 -10.72
N PHE A 89 -5.32 17.55 -10.49
CA PHE A 89 -4.50 17.08 -9.36
C PHE A 89 -3.11 16.55 -9.76
N THR A 90 -2.75 16.59 -11.04
CA THR A 90 -1.52 15.95 -11.54
C THR A 90 -0.78 16.78 -12.58
N THR A 91 0.54 16.69 -12.61
CA THR A 91 1.42 17.20 -13.68
C THR A 91 2.47 16.15 -14.00
N THR A 92 3.42 16.42 -14.90
CA THR A 92 4.49 15.48 -15.22
C THR A 92 5.88 16.10 -15.14
N ILE A 93 6.85 15.30 -14.69
CA ILE A 93 8.29 15.59 -14.76
C ILE A 93 8.95 14.37 -15.38
N ALA A 94 9.69 14.55 -16.48
CA ALA A 94 10.33 13.46 -17.22
C ALA A 94 9.36 12.30 -17.52
N ASP A 95 8.17 12.65 -18.03
CA ASP A 95 7.07 11.74 -18.40
C ASP A 95 6.48 10.90 -17.24
N ARG A 96 6.83 11.23 -16.00
CA ARG A 96 6.28 10.58 -14.79
C ARG A 96 5.26 11.48 -14.11
N PRO A 97 4.12 10.94 -13.64
CA PRO A 97 3.13 11.72 -12.91
C PRO A 97 3.69 12.33 -11.62
N VAL A 98 3.22 13.53 -11.30
CA VAL A 98 3.56 14.28 -10.08
C VAL A 98 2.28 14.76 -9.43
N THR A 99 2.14 14.49 -8.14
CA THR A 99 1.02 14.93 -7.30
C THR A 99 1.53 15.72 -6.10
N VAL A 100 0.66 16.57 -5.55
CA VAL A 100 0.99 17.43 -4.41
C VAL A 100 -0.06 17.21 -3.33
N TRP A 101 0.38 17.07 -2.08
CA TRP A 101 -0.47 16.72 -0.93
C TRP A 101 -0.16 17.66 0.24
N PRO A 102 -1.13 17.94 1.14
CA PRO A 102 -0.83 18.61 2.39
C PRO A 102 0.25 17.84 3.17
N LEU A 103 1.20 18.56 3.76
CA LEU A 103 2.21 17.94 4.61
C LEU A 103 1.60 17.62 5.97
N GLY A 104 1.78 16.38 6.44
CA GLY A 104 1.37 15.94 7.77
C GLY A 104 2.45 15.10 8.46
N THR A 105 2.14 14.64 9.66
CA THR A 105 3.04 13.81 10.46
C THR A 105 2.73 12.33 10.22
N PRO A 106 3.66 11.53 9.63
CA PRO A 106 3.44 10.10 9.46
C PRO A 106 3.48 9.38 10.82
N VAL A 107 3.08 8.10 10.84
CA VAL A 107 3.33 7.22 11.99
C VAL A 107 4.83 7.12 12.25
N ASP A 108 5.23 7.25 13.51
CA ASP A 108 6.63 7.12 13.93
C ASP A 108 7.05 5.65 13.94
N PRO A 109 8.00 5.21 13.09
CA PRO A 109 8.47 3.83 13.10
C PRO A 109 9.28 3.48 14.35
N ASP A 110 9.81 4.48 15.07
CA ASP A 110 10.64 4.28 16.26
C ASP A 110 9.81 4.21 17.56
N ASP A 111 8.48 4.40 17.48
CA ASP A 111 7.52 4.25 18.57
C ASP A 111 6.34 3.33 18.18
N PRO A 112 6.59 2.01 18.00
CA PRO A 112 5.57 1.06 17.57
C PRO A 112 4.44 0.86 18.60
N ASP A 113 4.69 1.10 19.88
CA ASP A 113 3.68 0.98 20.95
C ASP A 113 2.60 2.06 20.84
N SER A 114 2.93 3.21 20.25
CA SER A 114 1.99 4.30 19.96
C SER A 114 1.32 4.19 18.59
N ALA A 115 1.52 3.08 17.85
CA ALA A 115 0.98 2.92 16.51
C ALA A 115 -0.56 3.00 16.49
N PRO A 116 -1.16 3.80 15.59
CA PRO A 116 -2.60 4.11 15.60
C PRO A 116 -3.45 3.01 14.95
N TRP A 117 -3.31 1.76 15.38
CA TRP A 117 -4.01 0.60 14.79
C TRP A 117 -5.53 0.77 14.78
N GLN A 118 -6.14 1.17 15.91
CA GLN A 118 -7.60 1.35 16.00
C GLN A 118 -8.10 2.44 15.03
N HIS A 119 -7.41 3.58 14.95
CA HIS A 119 -7.75 4.66 14.00
C HIS A 119 -7.63 4.18 12.55
N GLY A 120 -6.59 3.40 12.23
CA GLY A 120 -6.43 2.77 10.93
C GLY A 120 -7.61 1.85 10.58
N ALA A 121 -8.03 1.02 11.53
CA ALA A 121 -9.17 0.13 11.39
C ALA A 121 -10.48 0.88 11.11
N GLU A 122 -10.73 1.95 11.85
CA GLU A 122 -11.90 2.82 11.66
C GLU A 122 -11.89 3.51 10.29
N LEU A 123 -10.73 4.02 9.85
CA LEU A 123 -10.58 4.63 8.53
C LEU A 123 -10.88 3.63 7.41
N LEU A 124 -10.38 2.40 7.52
CA LEU A 124 -10.69 1.33 6.58
C LEU A 124 -12.19 0.99 6.58
N ALA A 125 -12.83 0.89 7.75
CA ALA A 125 -14.27 0.64 7.83
C ALA A 125 -15.06 1.75 7.13
N ARG A 126 -14.71 3.02 7.37
CA ARG A 126 -15.34 4.17 6.69
C ARG A 126 -15.12 4.15 5.18
N LEU A 127 -13.93 3.81 4.72
CA LEU A 127 -13.63 3.65 3.28
C LEU A 127 -14.50 2.57 2.65
N HIS A 128 -14.59 1.40 3.29
CA HIS A 128 -15.36 0.26 2.78
C HIS A 128 -16.87 0.48 2.78
N LEU A 129 -17.37 1.37 3.65
CA LEU A 129 -18.79 1.75 3.71
C LEU A 129 -19.14 2.92 2.78
N ALA A 130 -18.15 3.58 2.18
CA ALA A 130 -18.38 4.70 1.29
C ALA A 130 -19.19 4.25 0.05
N PRO A 131 -20.14 5.07 -0.42
CA PRO A 131 -20.83 4.81 -1.67
C PRO A 131 -19.84 4.65 -2.83
N LEU A 132 -20.10 3.69 -3.71
CA LEU A 132 -19.27 3.52 -4.91
C LEU A 132 -19.37 4.77 -5.80
N PRO A 133 -18.23 5.24 -6.36
CA PRO A 133 -18.25 6.32 -7.33
C PRO A 133 -19.14 5.97 -8.55
N THR A 134 -19.80 6.97 -9.12
CA THR A 134 -20.73 6.78 -10.26
C THR A 134 -20.03 6.49 -11.59
N GLY A 135 -18.71 6.66 -11.66
CA GLY A 135 -17.88 6.43 -12.85
C GLY A 135 -17.11 5.11 -12.80
N PRO A 136 -16.40 4.74 -13.88
CA PRO A 136 -15.52 3.59 -13.87
C PRO A 136 -14.39 3.80 -12.85
N VAL A 137 -14.22 2.85 -11.93
CA VAL A 137 -13.15 2.81 -10.95
C VAL A 137 -12.24 1.64 -11.30
N PRO A 138 -10.91 1.81 -11.28
CA PRO A 138 -9.99 0.70 -11.52
C PRO A 138 -10.18 -0.42 -10.48
N PRO A 139 -9.83 -1.68 -10.81
CA PRO A 139 -9.69 -2.71 -9.78
C PRO A 139 -8.59 -2.30 -8.80
N MET A 140 -8.72 -2.70 -7.54
CA MET A 140 -7.69 -2.45 -6.53
C MET A 140 -6.35 -3.11 -6.88
N GLY A 141 -5.24 -2.44 -6.55
CA GLY A 141 -3.90 -2.79 -7.04
C GLY A 141 -3.23 -3.98 -6.35
N GLY A 142 -3.78 -4.45 -5.22
CA GLY A 142 -3.18 -5.47 -4.36
C GLY A 142 -2.66 -6.72 -5.07
N PRO A 143 -3.51 -7.53 -5.73
CA PRO A 143 -3.10 -8.73 -6.45
C PRO A 143 -2.05 -8.47 -7.53
N ALA A 144 -2.14 -7.32 -8.21
CA ALA A 144 -1.14 -6.93 -9.22
C ALA A 144 0.23 -6.67 -8.57
N ARG A 145 0.27 -6.05 -7.38
CA ARG A 145 1.52 -5.88 -6.62
C ARG A 145 2.15 -7.19 -6.19
N VAL A 146 1.35 -8.20 -5.84
CA VAL A 146 1.87 -9.55 -5.55
C VAL A 146 2.52 -10.13 -6.80
N ALA A 147 1.83 -10.06 -7.94
CA ALA A 147 2.33 -10.53 -9.23
C ALA A 147 3.64 -9.84 -9.64
N ASP A 148 3.71 -8.52 -9.49
CA ASP A 148 4.85 -7.69 -9.84
C ASP A 148 6.07 -8.00 -8.96
N ALA A 149 5.86 -8.15 -7.64
CA ALA A 149 6.93 -8.51 -6.72
C ALA A 149 7.57 -9.85 -7.09
N VAL A 150 6.75 -10.86 -7.41
CA VAL A 150 7.23 -12.19 -7.81
C VAL A 150 7.86 -12.18 -9.21
N THR A 151 7.31 -11.42 -10.15
CA THR A 151 7.90 -11.25 -11.48
C THR A 151 9.30 -10.62 -11.40
N ARG A 152 9.46 -9.60 -10.55
CA ARG A 152 10.76 -8.99 -10.27
C ARG A 152 11.72 -9.95 -9.60
N LEU A 153 11.25 -10.76 -8.65
CA LEU A 153 12.05 -11.78 -7.99
C LEU A 153 12.58 -12.79 -9.02
N ARG A 154 11.72 -13.30 -9.92
CA ARG A 154 12.09 -14.22 -11.02
C ARG A 154 13.10 -13.62 -12.00
N GLY A 155 12.97 -12.32 -12.29
CA GLY A 155 13.85 -11.62 -13.23
C GLY A 155 15.17 -11.15 -12.62
N SER A 156 15.34 -11.22 -11.29
CA SER A 156 16.54 -10.72 -10.62
C SER A 156 17.72 -11.66 -10.77
N ARG A 157 18.84 -11.15 -11.28
CA ARG A 157 20.12 -11.89 -11.32
C ARG A 157 20.91 -11.82 -10.02
N ALA A 158 20.54 -10.90 -9.13
CA ALA A 158 21.21 -10.70 -7.84
C ALA A 158 20.68 -11.66 -6.75
N VAL A 159 19.53 -12.29 -6.97
CA VAL A 159 18.92 -13.22 -6.02
C VAL A 159 19.21 -14.65 -6.44
N SER A 160 19.73 -15.46 -5.52
CA SER A 160 19.93 -16.89 -5.80
C SER A 160 18.60 -17.65 -5.85
N MET A 161 18.55 -18.71 -6.66
CA MET A 161 17.34 -19.55 -6.74
C MET A 161 16.99 -20.21 -5.41
N SER A 162 17.97 -20.54 -4.57
CA SER A 162 17.73 -21.10 -3.22
C SER A 162 17.01 -20.10 -2.30
N GLN A 163 17.38 -18.81 -2.35
CA GLN A 163 16.70 -17.75 -1.59
C GLN A 163 15.28 -17.50 -2.11
N ALA A 164 15.09 -17.51 -3.43
CA ALA A 164 13.77 -17.26 -4.03
C ALA A 164 12.81 -18.45 -3.92
N ARG A 165 13.31 -19.68 -3.79
CA ARG A 165 12.52 -20.91 -4.00
C ARG A 165 11.24 -20.97 -3.17
N ALA A 166 11.36 -20.73 -1.86
CA ALA A 166 10.20 -20.81 -0.96
C ALA A 166 9.10 -19.82 -1.33
N VAL A 167 9.48 -18.60 -1.73
CA VAL A 167 8.54 -17.55 -2.16
C VAL A 167 7.86 -17.94 -3.46
N LEU A 168 8.63 -18.45 -4.43
CA LEU A 168 8.09 -18.88 -5.72
C LEU A 168 7.15 -20.08 -5.58
N ASP A 169 7.51 -21.07 -4.78
CA ASP A 169 6.66 -22.25 -4.54
C ASP A 169 5.37 -21.84 -3.81
N ALA A 170 5.44 -20.95 -2.81
CA ALA A 170 4.25 -20.43 -2.12
C ALA A 170 3.33 -19.65 -3.07
N TYR A 171 3.88 -18.80 -3.95
CA TYR A 171 3.12 -18.06 -4.94
C TYR A 171 2.30 -18.96 -5.88
N GLU A 172 2.85 -20.12 -6.28
CA GLU A 172 2.14 -21.07 -7.14
C GLU A 172 0.91 -21.69 -6.45
N THR A 173 0.93 -21.80 -5.11
CA THR A 173 -0.23 -22.29 -4.34
C THR A 173 -1.36 -21.26 -4.19
N LEU A 174 -1.08 -19.97 -4.42
CA LEU A 174 -2.08 -18.92 -4.27
C LEU A 174 -3.16 -19.05 -5.35
N PRO A 175 -4.44 -18.79 -5.05
CA PRO A 175 -5.49 -18.73 -6.07
C PRO A 175 -5.28 -17.53 -7.01
N ALA A 176 -5.85 -17.62 -8.22
CA ALA A 176 -5.64 -16.60 -9.24
C ALA A 176 -6.12 -15.20 -8.84
N TRP A 177 -7.13 -15.07 -7.98
CA TRP A 177 -7.68 -13.77 -7.59
C TRP A 177 -6.79 -12.98 -6.62
N THR A 178 -5.91 -13.64 -5.86
CA THR A 178 -5.01 -12.96 -4.92
C THR A 178 -3.65 -12.58 -5.54
N ALA A 179 -3.38 -13.01 -6.77
CA ALA A 179 -2.02 -12.90 -7.33
C ALA A 179 -1.95 -12.83 -8.87
N ARG A 180 -2.99 -13.22 -9.61
CA ARG A 180 -2.93 -13.40 -11.08
C ARG A 180 -4.15 -12.81 -11.82
N GLY A 181 -4.85 -11.84 -11.21
CA GLY A 181 -5.95 -11.11 -11.84
C GLY A 181 -7.23 -11.93 -12.09
N GLY A 182 -7.43 -13.04 -11.38
CA GLY A 182 -8.69 -13.80 -11.43
C GLY A 182 -9.84 -13.10 -10.68
N PRO A 183 -11.10 -13.44 -10.97
CA PRO A 183 -12.24 -12.89 -10.22
C PRO A 183 -12.21 -13.39 -8.79
N ALA A 184 -12.39 -12.48 -7.82
CA ALA A 184 -12.50 -12.85 -6.43
C ALA A 184 -13.83 -13.61 -6.16
N PRO A 185 -13.90 -14.45 -5.11
CA PRO A 185 -15.13 -15.14 -4.74
C PRO A 185 -16.28 -14.17 -4.49
N ALA A 186 -17.45 -14.47 -5.06
CA ALA A 186 -18.63 -13.60 -5.00
C ALA A 186 -19.18 -13.39 -3.58
N GLN A 187 -18.82 -14.27 -2.64
CA GLN A 187 -19.20 -14.19 -1.23
C GLN A 187 -18.40 -13.13 -0.47
N LEU A 188 -17.26 -12.69 -1.00
CA LEU A 188 -16.49 -11.62 -0.39
C LEU A 188 -17.19 -10.27 -0.62
N GLN A 189 -17.22 -9.45 0.41
CA GLN A 189 -17.73 -8.09 0.29
C GLN A 189 -16.84 -7.28 -0.65
N HIS A 190 -17.41 -6.80 -1.75
CA HIS A 190 -16.74 -5.88 -2.67
C HIS A 190 -17.15 -4.44 -2.36
N CYS A 191 -16.17 -3.55 -2.31
CA CYS A 191 -16.36 -2.12 -2.10
C CYS A 191 -15.15 -1.35 -2.64
N LEU A 192 -15.09 -0.05 -2.36
CA LEU A 192 -13.87 0.73 -2.49
C LEU A 192 -12.86 0.28 -1.43
N VAL A 193 -11.65 -0.09 -1.82
CA VAL A 193 -10.57 -0.55 -0.94
C VAL A 193 -9.28 0.21 -1.25
N HIS A 194 -8.43 0.38 -0.25
CA HIS A 194 -7.14 1.06 -0.34
C HIS A 194 -6.14 0.30 -1.23
N GLY A 195 -6.11 -1.03 -1.14
CA GLY A 195 -5.32 -1.91 -2.01
C GLY A 195 -3.87 -2.18 -1.57
N ASP A 196 -3.25 -1.27 -0.82
CA ASP A 196 -1.90 -1.44 -0.22
C ASP A 196 -1.83 -0.93 1.22
N TRP A 197 -2.87 -1.16 2.04
CA TRP A 197 -2.92 -0.60 3.39
C TRP A 197 -1.88 -1.21 4.35
N HIS A 198 -1.14 -0.33 5.03
CA HIS A 198 -0.30 -0.62 6.20
C HIS A 198 -0.14 0.69 7.02
N LEU A 199 0.40 0.63 8.24
CA LEU A 199 0.51 1.82 9.12
C LEU A 199 1.26 3.01 8.49
N GLY A 200 2.24 2.74 7.64
CA GLY A 200 2.96 3.76 6.87
C GLY A 200 2.10 4.54 5.86
N GLN A 201 0.84 4.13 5.66
CA GLN A 201 -0.17 4.81 4.85
C GLN A 201 -1.12 5.68 5.67
N LEU A 202 -0.74 5.97 6.91
CA LEU A 202 -1.43 6.92 7.77
C LEU A 202 -0.59 8.19 7.94
N VAL A 203 -1.27 9.32 7.83
CA VAL A 203 -0.71 10.63 8.14
C VAL A 203 -1.66 11.40 9.03
N ARG A 204 -1.12 12.13 10.01
CA ARG A 204 -1.88 13.03 10.86
C ARG A 204 -1.76 14.45 10.34
N VAL A 205 -2.90 15.06 10.00
CA VAL A 205 -3.03 16.48 9.62
C VAL A 205 -4.05 17.09 10.56
N ASP A 206 -3.72 18.24 11.16
CA ASP A 206 -4.57 18.91 12.15
C ASP A 206 -5.13 17.95 13.21
N GLU A 207 -4.22 17.18 13.83
CA GLU A 207 -4.50 16.16 14.85
C GLU A 207 -5.38 14.98 14.41
N THR A 208 -5.75 14.89 13.13
CA THR A 208 -6.62 13.81 12.64
C THR A 208 -5.92 12.91 11.63
N TRP A 209 -6.08 11.59 11.80
CA TRP A 209 -5.52 10.60 10.89
C TRP A 209 -6.27 10.54 9.56
N ARG A 210 -5.52 10.39 8.47
CA ARG A 210 -6.00 10.19 7.10
C ARG A 210 -5.18 9.12 6.40
N LEU A 211 -5.82 8.43 5.47
CA LEU A 211 -5.18 7.52 4.52
C LEU A 211 -4.47 8.30 3.41
N ILE A 212 -3.29 7.84 3.01
CA ILE A 212 -2.48 8.39 1.90
C ILE A 212 -2.08 7.28 0.94
N ASP A 213 -1.40 7.62 -0.17
CA ASP A 213 -0.90 6.66 -1.17
C ASP A 213 -2.02 5.88 -1.88
N VAL A 214 -2.93 6.64 -2.49
CA VAL A 214 -4.12 6.14 -3.20
C VAL A 214 -3.83 5.44 -4.53
N ASP A 215 -2.57 5.13 -4.83
CA ASP A 215 -2.13 4.58 -6.12
C ASP A 215 -2.73 3.20 -6.42
N ASP A 216 -3.18 2.47 -5.39
CA ASP A 216 -3.82 1.16 -5.49
C ASP A 216 -5.30 1.17 -5.09
N LEU A 217 -5.84 2.35 -4.82
CA LEU A 217 -7.24 2.54 -4.47
C LEU A 217 -8.11 2.06 -5.64
N GLY A 218 -9.08 1.22 -5.35
CA GLY A 218 -9.94 0.67 -6.39
C GLY A 218 -11.04 -0.23 -5.85
N ILE A 219 -11.75 -0.89 -6.75
CA ILE A 219 -12.80 -1.84 -6.39
C ILE A 219 -12.19 -3.21 -6.14
N GLY A 220 -12.54 -3.83 -5.01
CA GLY A 220 -12.18 -5.21 -4.73
C GLY A 220 -12.71 -5.70 -3.38
N PRO A 221 -12.31 -6.91 -2.96
CA PRO A 221 -12.69 -7.47 -1.67
C PRO A 221 -12.16 -6.64 -0.49
N ALA A 222 -13.04 -6.19 0.40
CA ALA A 222 -12.70 -5.45 1.62
C ALA A 222 -11.69 -6.19 2.52
N ALA A 223 -11.71 -7.53 2.46
CA ALA A 223 -10.76 -8.40 3.15
C ALA A 223 -9.29 -8.09 2.83
N TRP A 224 -9.01 -7.51 1.66
CA TRP A 224 -7.66 -7.20 1.23
C TRP A 224 -6.97 -6.18 2.11
N ASP A 225 -7.66 -5.12 2.55
CA ASP A 225 -7.06 -4.09 3.39
C ASP A 225 -6.77 -4.58 4.82
N LEU A 226 -7.38 -5.69 5.24
CA LEU A 226 -7.10 -6.35 6.51
C LEU A 226 -5.98 -7.40 6.39
N ALA A 227 -5.51 -7.67 5.17
CA ALA A 227 -4.58 -8.77 4.89
C ALA A 227 -3.19 -8.54 5.50
N HIS A 228 -2.72 -7.30 5.54
CA HIS A 228 -1.41 -6.98 6.10
C HIS A 228 -1.30 -7.22 7.61
N PRO A 229 -2.20 -6.66 8.46
CA PRO A 229 -2.19 -7.00 9.90
C PRO A 229 -2.51 -8.48 10.15
N ALA A 230 -3.36 -9.11 9.34
CA ALA A 230 -3.61 -10.55 9.43
C ALA A 230 -2.34 -11.37 9.12
N ALA A 231 -1.61 -11.03 8.06
CA ALA A 231 -0.34 -11.67 7.71
C ALA A 231 0.67 -11.52 8.85
N TRP A 232 0.83 -10.32 9.41
CA TRP A 232 1.73 -10.07 10.53
C TRP A 232 1.36 -10.87 11.78
N THR A 233 0.06 -10.99 12.08
CA THR A 233 -0.43 -11.85 13.17
C THR A 233 -0.10 -13.31 12.91
N ALA A 234 -0.33 -13.80 11.69
CA ALA A 234 -0.10 -15.19 11.31
C ALA A 234 1.39 -15.60 11.41
N VAL A 235 2.31 -14.66 11.17
CA VAL A 235 3.76 -14.90 11.28
C VAL A 235 4.31 -14.55 12.66
N GLY A 236 3.50 -14.03 13.59
CA GLY A 236 3.91 -13.67 14.95
C GLY A 236 4.61 -12.31 15.09
N MET A 237 4.48 -11.43 14.09
CA MET A 237 5.01 -10.06 14.10
C MET A 237 4.06 -9.02 14.70
N LEU A 238 2.77 -9.34 14.83
CA LEU A 238 1.77 -8.49 15.50
C LEU A 238 1.26 -9.22 16.74
N ALA A 239 1.25 -8.51 17.87
CA ALA A 239 0.72 -9.04 19.11
C ALA A 239 -0.77 -9.43 18.94
N PRO A 240 -1.22 -10.59 19.46
CA PRO A 240 -2.62 -11.02 19.34
C PRO A 240 -3.61 -10.00 19.90
N GLU A 241 -3.24 -9.27 20.96
CA GLU A 241 -4.06 -8.25 21.58
C GLU A 241 -4.25 -7.05 20.64
N THR A 242 -3.17 -6.57 20.02
CA THR A 242 -3.23 -5.49 19.03
C THR A 242 -4.07 -5.88 17.81
N TRP A 243 -3.95 -7.13 17.35
CA TRP A 243 -4.79 -7.65 16.28
C TRP A 243 -6.28 -7.67 16.67
N GLN A 244 -6.58 -8.13 17.88
CA GLN A 244 -7.95 -8.18 18.39
C GLN A 244 -8.55 -6.77 18.52
N GLU A 245 -7.79 -5.81 19.07
CA GLU A 245 -8.22 -4.41 19.15
C GLU A 245 -8.48 -3.78 17.78
N PHE A 246 -7.62 -4.06 16.80
CA PHE A 246 -7.82 -3.63 15.42
C PHE A 246 -9.13 -4.20 14.84
N LEU A 247 -9.37 -5.50 15.00
CA LEU A 247 -10.59 -6.15 14.51
C LEU A 247 -11.85 -5.61 15.20
N ASP A 248 -11.78 -5.36 16.51
CA ASP A 248 -12.91 -4.85 17.28
C ASP A 248 -13.22 -3.41 16.88
N ALA A 249 -12.21 -2.55 16.68
CA ALA A 249 -12.40 -1.20 16.15
C ALA A 249 -13.01 -1.21 14.74
N TYR A 250 -12.50 -2.06 13.83
CA TYR A 250 -13.06 -2.21 12.48
C TYR A 250 -14.53 -2.62 12.50
N ARG A 251 -14.88 -3.62 13.32
CA ARG A 251 -16.25 -4.12 13.48
C ARG A 251 -17.17 -3.10 14.15
N HIS A 252 -16.68 -2.41 15.18
CA HIS A 252 -17.43 -1.36 15.87
C HIS A 252 -17.79 -0.21 14.92
N ALA A 253 -16.88 0.14 14.01
CA ALA A 253 -17.12 1.12 12.95
C ALA A 253 -18.01 0.58 11.80
N GLY A 254 -18.51 -0.66 11.89
CA GLY A 254 -19.41 -1.27 10.90
C GLY A 254 -18.71 -1.86 9.68
N GLY A 255 -17.40 -2.09 9.76
CA GLY A 255 -16.60 -2.59 8.65
C GLY A 255 -17.13 -3.91 8.06
N PRO A 256 -17.35 -4.01 6.75
CA PRO A 256 -18.13 -5.10 6.16
C PRO A 256 -17.29 -6.30 5.70
N ALA A 257 -15.95 -6.27 5.83
CA ALA A 257 -15.07 -7.34 5.36
C ALA A 257 -15.34 -8.70 6.02
N ILE A 258 -15.74 -8.71 7.29
CA ILE A 258 -15.96 -9.94 8.07
C ILE A 258 -17.39 -9.91 8.60
N PRO A 259 -18.30 -10.75 8.06
CA PRO A 259 -19.67 -10.82 8.56
C PRO A 259 -19.72 -11.19 10.05
N ALA A 260 -20.75 -10.71 10.75
CA ALA A 260 -20.92 -10.98 12.18
C ALA A 260 -21.00 -12.50 12.46
N GLY A 261 -20.26 -12.96 13.47
CA GLY A 261 -20.23 -14.38 13.87
C GLY A 261 -19.41 -15.30 12.96
N VAL A 262 -18.77 -14.76 11.91
CA VAL A 262 -17.87 -15.53 11.03
C VAL A 262 -16.44 -15.45 11.57
N ASP A 263 -15.73 -16.57 11.52
CA ASP A 263 -14.29 -16.64 11.79
C ASP A 263 -13.53 -15.74 10.80
N PRO A 264 -12.79 -14.71 11.26
CA PRO A 264 -11.96 -13.85 10.41
C PRO A 264 -11.09 -14.64 9.43
N TRP A 265 -10.51 -15.76 9.85
CA TRP A 265 -9.55 -16.50 9.04
C TRP A 265 -10.17 -17.16 7.81
N SER A 266 -11.47 -17.48 7.85
CA SER A 266 -12.19 -17.98 6.67
C SER A 266 -12.22 -16.98 5.51
N VAL A 267 -12.02 -15.70 5.80
CA VAL A 267 -12.02 -14.59 4.83
C VAL A 267 -10.60 -14.06 4.59
N LEU A 268 -9.77 -14.02 5.64
CA LEU A 268 -8.47 -13.35 5.61
C LEU A 268 -7.29 -14.27 5.26
N ASP A 269 -7.41 -15.59 5.38
CA ASP A 269 -6.29 -16.53 5.17
C ASP A 269 -5.65 -16.36 3.79
N LEU A 270 -6.45 -16.37 2.71
CA LEU A 270 -5.92 -16.26 1.35
C LEU A 270 -5.26 -14.90 1.05
N PRO A 271 -5.89 -13.73 1.36
CA PRO A 271 -5.21 -12.44 1.29
C PRO A 271 -3.94 -12.36 2.14
N ALA A 272 -3.96 -12.86 3.38
CA ALA A 272 -2.81 -12.82 4.28
C ALA A 272 -1.63 -13.61 3.71
N ARG A 273 -1.87 -14.80 3.14
CA ARG A 273 -0.84 -15.58 2.43
C ARG A 273 -0.25 -14.82 1.25
N ALA A 274 -1.09 -14.11 0.48
CA ALA A 274 -0.65 -13.33 -0.66
C ALA A 274 0.23 -12.14 -0.24
N ILE A 275 -0.13 -11.44 0.84
CA ILE A 275 0.70 -10.39 1.44
C ILE A 275 2.03 -10.96 1.97
N THR A 276 2.02 -12.13 2.64
CA THR A 276 3.26 -12.78 3.09
C THR A 276 4.20 -13.08 1.92
N VAL A 277 3.68 -13.62 0.82
CA VAL A 277 4.47 -13.90 -0.40
C VAL A 277 5.03 -12.61 -1.00
N GLN A 278 4.23 -11.55 -1.08
CA GLN A 278 4.66 -10.24 -1.58
C GLN A 278 5.75 -9.63 -0.69
N ALA A 279 5.57 -9.66 0.63
CA ALA A 279 6.51 -9.11 1.61
C ALA A 279 7.84 -9.87 1.55
N ALA A 280 7.81 -11.21 1.51
CA ALA A 280 9.00 -12.04 1.36
C ALA A 280 9.74 -11.74 0.04
N ALA A 281 9.01 -11.65 -1.09
CA ALA A 281 9.60 -11.30 -2.38
C ALA A 281 10.30 -9.92 -2.35
N ARG A 282 9.65 -8.93 -1.73
CA ARG A 282 10.20 -7.57 -1.58
C ARG A 282 11.42 -7.55 -0.66
N GLY A 283 11.38 -8.27 0.47
CA GLY A 283 12.51 -8.39 1.40
C GLY A 283 13.74 -8.99 0.72
N VAL A 284 13.59 -10.13 0.04
CA VAL A 284 14.70 -10.76 -0.71
C VAL A 284 15.28 -9.83 -1.77
N LEU A 285 14.44 -9.11 -2.51
CA LEU A 285 14.88 -8.12 -3.49
C LEU A 285 15.60 -6.92 -2.84
N ALA A 286 15.15 -6.47 -1.67
CA ALA A 286 15.74 -5.36 -0.93
C ALA A 286 17.12 -5.73 -0.35
N ALA A 287 17.23 -6.90 0.29
CA ALA A 287 18.48 -7.43 0.82
C ALA A 287 19.53 -7.57 -0.30
N ALA A 288 19.16 -8.19 -1.43
CA ALA A 288 20.06 -8.33 -2.58
C ALA A 288 20.44 -6.98 -3.22
N ALA A 289 19.53 -6.00 -3.21
CA ALA A 289 19.81 -4.66 -3.73
C ALA A 289 20.82 -3.87 -2.87
N GLN A 290 20.87 -4.17 -1.58
CA GLN A 290 21.73 -3.53 -0.60
C GLN A 290 23.00 -4.35 -0.31
N ASP A 291 23.19 -5.49 -0.99
CA ASP A 291 24.29 -6.43 -0.75
C ASP A 291 24.40 -6.83 0.73
N ARG A 292 23.24 -7.11 1.36
CA ARG A 292 23.15 -7.54 2.75
C ARG A 292 22.50 -8.92 2.88
N GLU A 293 22.76 -9.54 4.02
CA GLU A 293 22.01 -10.72 4.44
C GLU A 293 20.56 -10.36 4.79
N LEU A 294 19.71 -11.38 4.79
CA LEU A 294 18.32 -11.24 5.21
C LEU A 294 18.29 -10.93 6.70
N ASP A 295 17.39 -10.05 7.11
CA ASP A 295 17.14 -9.82 8.53
C ASP A 295 16.16 -10.86 9.11
N GLU A 296 15.99 -10.86 10.43
CA GLU A 296 15.13 -11.81 11.14
C GLU A 296 13.67 -11.79 10.62
N VAL A 297 13.16 -10.61 10.27
CA VAL A 297 11.81 -10.44 9.73
C VAL A 297 11.70 -11.07 8.34
N GLU A 298 12.68 -10.82 7.48
CA GLU A 298 12.72 -11.38 6.13
C GLU A 298 12.88 -12.91 6.16
N GLU A 299 13.69 -13.45 7.06
CA GLU A 299 13.84 -14.89 7.27
C GLU A 299 12.53 -15.54 7.75
N LEU A 300 11.83 -14.89 8.68
CA LEU A 300 10.53 -15.33 9.19
C LEU A 300 9.46 -15.35 8.10
N LEU A 301 9.43 -14.35 7.22
CA LEU A 301 8.53 -14.30 6.07
C LEU A 301 8.82 -15.44 5.06
N ILE A 302 10.10 -15.78 4.85
CA ILE A 302 10.49 -16.90 3.99
C ILE A 302 10.10 -18.24 4.63
N GLU A 303 10.29 -18.42 5.93
CA GLU A 303 9.83 -19.62 6.63
C GLU A 303 8.31 -19.76 6.56
N SER A 304 7.59 -18.65 6.67
CA SER A 304 6.13 -18.60 6.51
C SER A 304 5.70 -19.01 5.10
N CYS A 305 6.44 -18.62 4.05
CA CYS A 305 6.24 -19.14 2.70
C CYS A 305 6.40 -20.67 2.63
N ARG A 306 7.39 -21.25 3.33
CA ARG A 306 7.52 -22.73 3.42
C ARG A 306 6.33 -23.36 4.15
N GLY A 307 5.76 -22.68 5.14
CA GLY A 307 4.52 -23.09 5.81
C GLY A 307 3.32 -23.12 4.87
N ILE A 308 3.15 -22.07 4.06
CA ILE A 308 2.07 -21.97 3.05
C ILE A 308 2.10 -23.16 2.09
N VAL A 309 3.28 -23.52 1.58
CA VAL A 309 3.45 -24.67 0.67
C VAL A 309 2.99 -25.96 1.35
N ARG A 310 3.40 -26.21 2.60
CA ARG A 310 3.02 -27.41 3.36
C ARG A 310 1.49 -27.50 3.56
N MET A 311 0.82 -26.37 3.81
CA MET A 311 -0.64 -26.35 3.94
C MET A 311 -1.36 -26.58 2.62
N GLY A 312 -0.88 -25.98 1.52
CA GLY A 312 -1.43 -26.20 0.17
C GLY A 312 -1.36 -27.66 -0.27
N THR A 313 -0.30 -28.38 0.10
CA THR A 313 -0.16 -29.81 -0.21
C THR A 313 -1.12 -30.73 0.55
N ILE A 314 -1.67 -30.30 1.70
CA ILE A 314 -2.57 -31.13 2.52
C ILE A 314 -4.03 -31.00 2.04
N SER A 315 -4.40 -29.87 1.43
CA SER A 315 -5.76 -29.64 0.90
C SER A 315 -6.05 -30.34 -0.45
N GLU A 316 -5.07 -31.04 -1.05
CA GLU A 316 -5.20 -31.78 -2.32
C GLU A 316 -5.32 -33.31 -2.17
N VAL A 317 -5.57 -33.84 -0.96
CA VAL A 317 -5.94 -35.27 -0.80
C VAL A 317 -7.46 -35.38 -0.68
N PRO A 318 -8.16 -35.97 -1.69
CA PRO A 318 -9.60 -36.17 -1.65
C PRO A 318 -10.04 -37.17 -0.58
#